data_AF-A0A8H7EAG1-F1
#
_entry.id   AF-A0A8H7EAG1-F1
#
_cell.length_a   1.000
_cell.length_b   1.000
_cell.length_c   1.000
_cell.angle_alpha   90.00
_cell.angle_beta   90.00
_cell.angle_gamma   90.00
#
_symmetry.space_group_name_H-M   'P 1'
#
loop_
_entity.id
_entity.type
_entity.pdbx_description
1 polymer ?
#
loop_
_entity_poly.entity_id
_entity_poly.type
_entity_poly.pdbx_seq_one_letter_code
_entity_poly.pdbx_strand_id
1 'polypeptide(L)'
;MNTDTDSRLCPTWVFLSNANVHIAKDRGWFKTYTPFTSKVDPSLFFNPGNHIPVLGTGTVEIPIKRSPNSSGVSSHASLLLHEVLHVPDFLCNVIGQPLWLTDRYNPIIKSSTKSKGNIKDSEGKSVAYFHPGSPLLAIKVRSPLDWPKLGPHALKKDRLYMLACQWAVSEKQRWREFQAANGLSTPAQNAVPYTAEETAFLKKNYGSESHFLMQHGLKIFSDEYRQEGQAILRAIMQESDMSEEDIDDNEDDFDESELEGHQADYNFTERQLGWIERNFRKSEQSMYSYGLKFYDDEDLEAAKALAEAMVRRDD
;
A
#
# COMPACT_ATOMS: atom_id res chain seq x y z
N MET A 1 -6.38 -25.80 32.08
CA MET A 1 -5.93 -24.95 30.96
C MET A 1 -6.63 -25.44 29.71
N ASN A 2 -7.58 -24.68 29.19
CA ASN A 2 -8.44 -25.11 28.09
C ASN A 2 -7.68 -24.94 26.78
N THR A 3 -7.07 -26.01 26.29
CA THR A 3 -6.46 -26.06 24.95
C THR A 3 -7.60 -26.16 23.95
N ASP A 4 -8.08 -25.03 23.44
CA ASP A 4 -9.06 -24.99 22.37
C ASP A 4 -8.40 -25.49 21.07
N THR A 5 -8.47 -26.80 20.85
CA THR A 5 -7.77 -27.53 19.79
C THR A 5 -8.52 -27.55 18.45
N ASP A 6 -9.56 -26.71 18.26
CA ASP A 6 -10.29 -26.59 16.98
C ASP A 6 -10.41 -25.13 16.48
N SER A 7 -9.45 -24.25 16.82
CA SER A 7 -9.43 -22.91 16.22
C SER A 7 -8.98 -22.99 14.77
N ARG A 8 -9.95 -23.05 13.84
CA ARG A 8 -9.68 -23.06 12.41
C ARG A 8 -9.22 -21.69 11.94
N LEU A 9 -8.12 -21.63 11.19
CA LEU A 9 -7.60 -20.36 10.67
C LEU A 9 -8.45 -19.87 9.51
N CYS A 10 -8.79 -18.58 9.50
CA CYS A 10 -9.39 -17.92 8.36
C CYS A 10 -8.44 -18.02 7.16
N PRO A 11 -8.84 -18.72 6.06
CA PRO A 11 -7.99 -18.88 4.89
C PRO A 11 -8.00 -17.66 3.97
N THR A 12 -8.83 -16.67 4.28
CA THR A 12 -9.14 -15.59 3.34
C THR A 12 -8.15 -14.46 3.52
N TRP A 13 -7.25 -14.30 2.56
CA TRP A 13 -6.29 -13.21 2.47
C TRP A 13 -6.62 -12.36 1.25
N VAL A 14 -6.95 -11.09 1.49
CA VAL A 14 -7.37 -10.15 0.45
C VAL A 14 -6.32 -9.07 0.29
N PHE A 15 -5.92 -8.81 -0.94
CA PHE A 15 -5.12 -7.64 -1.27
C PHE A 15 -6.00 -6.39 -1.34
N LEU A 16 -5.62 -5.35 -0.59
CA LEU A 16 -6.30 -4.06 -0.52
C LEU A 16 -5.30 -2.94 -0.77
N SER A 17 -5.42 -2.27 -1.92
CA SER A 17 -4.56 -1.13 -2.29
C SER A 17 -4.75 0.10 -1.38
N ASN A 18 -5.92 0.21 -0.73
CA ASN A 18 -6.27 1.26 0.20
C ASN A 18 -5.90 0.97 1.67
N ALA A 19 -5.23 -0.17 1.94
CA ALA A 19 -4.83 -0.55 3.30
C ALA A 19 -3.34 -0.25 3.54
N ASN A 20 -3.01 0.58 4.53
CA ASN A 20 -1.62 1.00 4.79
C ASN A 20 -0.81 0.03 5.68
N VAL A 21 -1.34 -1.18 5.91
CA VAL A 21 -0.80 -2.19 6.83
C VAL A 21 -1.33 -3.59 6.47
N HIS A 22 -0.64 -4.64 6.89
CA HIS A 22 -1.13 -6.02 6.83
C HIS A 22 -1.96 -6.38 8.08
N ILE A 23 -2.99 -7.20 7.91
CA ILE A 23 -3.76 -7.76 9.03
C ILE A 23 -3.83 -9.28 8.93
N ALA A 24 -3.62 -9.95 10.06
CA ALA A 24 -4.05 -11.32 10.28
C ALA A 24 -5.11 -11.37 11.37
N LYS A 25 -6.20 -12.07 11.09
CA LYS A 25 -7.28 -12.32 12.04
C LYS A 25 -6.84 -13.27 13.14
N ASP A 26 -6.20 -14.37 12.76
CA ASP A 26 -5.91 -15.46 13.68
C ASP A 26 -4.44 -15.50 14.08
N ARG A 27 -4.20 -15.62 15.39
CA ARG A 27 -2.86 -15.74 15.99
C ARG A 27 -2.01 -16.87 15.40
N GLY A 28 -2.63 -17.93 14.90
CA GLY A 28 -1.94 -19.09 14.33
C GLY A 28 -1.24 -18.84 12.99
N TRP A 29 -1.44 -17.68 12.35
CA TRP A 29 -0.70 -17.29 11.14
C TRP A 29 0.74 -16.83 11.43
N PHE A 30 1.01 -16.39 12.66
CA PHE A 30 2.24 -15.70 13.01
C PHE A 30 3.40 -16.66 13.29
N LYS A 31 4.52 -16.44 12.59
CA LYS A 31 5.81 -17.07 12.89
C LYS A 31 6.49 -16.43 14.09
N THR A 32 6.57 -15.10 14.06
CA THR A 32 7.01 -14.29 15.20
C THR A 32 5.84 -13.51 15.74
N TYR A 33 5.85 -13.18 17.02
CA TYR A 33 4.77 -12.42 17.61
C TYR A 33 5.25 -11.63 18.81
N THR A 34 5.00 -10.34 18.74
CA THR A 34 5.21 -9.40 19.82
C THR A 34 3.85 -8.89 20.27
N PRO A 35 3.43 -9.20 21.50
CA PRO A 35 2.25 -8.58 22.09
C PRO A 35 2.41 -7.06 22.09
N PHE A 36 1.47 -6.36 21.47
CA PHE A 36 1.49 -4.91 21.33
C PHE A 36 0.06 -4.43 21.19
N THR A 37 -0.40 -3.65 22.16
CA THR A 37 -1.77 -3.13 22.16
C THR A 37 -1.82 -1.85 21.34
N SER A 38 -2.63 -1.90 20.28
CA SER A 38 -2.84 -0.79 19.36
C SER A 38 -4.26 -0.83 18.82
N LYS A 39 -4.54 -0.07 17.76
CA LYS A 39 -5.85 0.02 17.15
C LYS A 39 -5.74 0.37 15.67
N VAL A 40 -6.69 -0.12 14.89
CA VAL A 40 -6.83 0.20 13.46
C VAL A 40 -8.21 0.80 13.18
N ASP A 41 -8.26 1.60 12.13
CA ASP A 41 -9.51 2.13 11.58
C ASP A 41 -9.92 1.26 10.37
N PRO A 42 -11.06 0.54 10.43
CA PRO A 42 -11.54 -0.32 9.36
C PRO A 42 -12.29 0.42 8.25
N SER A 43 -12.58 1.73 8.40
CA SER A 43 -13.36 2.48 7.39
C SER A 43 -13.14 3.99 7.49
N LEU A 44 -12.47 4.55 6.48
CA LEU A 44 -12.29 5.99 6.35
C LEU A 44 -13.59 6.75 6.00
N PHE A 45 -14.61 6.05 5.51
CA PHE A 45 -15.82 6.66 4.93
C PHE A 45 -17.07 6.45 5.78
N PHE A 46 -17.09 5.45 6.65
CA PHE A 46 -18.27 5.06 7.43
C PHE A 46 -17.90 4.84 8.88
N ASN A 47 -18.57 5.55 9.79
CA ASN A 47 -18.37 5.50 11.24
C ASN A 47 -16.96 5.93 11.69
N PRO A 48 -16.56 7.20 11.43
CA PRO A 48 -15.29 7.72 11.92
C PRO A 48 -15.20 7.57 13.44
N GLY A 49 -14.08 7.03 13.92
CA GLY A 49 -13.83 6.78 15.33
C GLY A 49 -14.16 5.37 15.82
N ASN A 50 -14.76 4.51 14.99
CA ASN A 50 -14.89 3.09 15.32
C ASN A 50 -13.56 2.37 15.09
N HIS A 51 -12.81 2.12 16.15
CA HIS A 51 -11.52 1.45 16.07
C HIS A 51 -11.63 -0.02 16.44
N ILE A 52 -10.88 -0.87 15.75
CA ILE A 52 -10.74 -2.29 16.09
C ILE A 52 -9.43 -2.50 16.86
N PRO A 53 -9.44 -3.23 17.99
CA PRO A 53 -8.24 -3.46 18.78
C PRO A 53 -7.23 -4.36 18.05
N VAL A 54 -5.96 -4.00 18.18
CA VAL A 54 -4.80 -4.80 17.75
C VAL A 54 -4.20 -5.42 19.00
N LEU A 55 -3.95 -6.74 18.96
CA LEU A 55 -3.42 -7.48 20.10
C LEU A 55 -1.91 -7.77 20.01
N GLY A 56 -1.33 -7.58 18.83
CA GLY A 56 0.09 -7.77 18.62
C GLY A 56 0.49 -7.61 17.17
N THR A 57 1.77 -7.80 16.92
CA THR A 57 2.38 -7.65 15.60
C THR A 57 3.47 -8.70 15.40
N GLY A 58 3.79 -9.03 14.16
CA GLY A 58 4.85 -9.98 13.87
C GLY A 58 4.96 -10.33 12.40
N THR A 59 5.68 -11.41 12.10
CA THR A 59 5.84 -11.91 10.73
C THR A 59 4.90 -13.07 10.46
N VAL A 60 4.37 -13.11 9.24
CA VAL A 60 3.47 -14.17 8.77
C VAL A 60 4.06 -14.77 7.50
N GLU A 61 4.17 -16.10 7.45
CA GLU A 61 4.44 -16.81 6.21
C GLU A 61 3.16 -17.51 5.74
N ILE A 62 2.66 -17.10 4.59
CA ILE A 62 1.43 -17.65 4.02
C ILE A 62 1.80 -18.72 2.97
N PRO A 63 1.50 -20.01 3.22
CA PRO A 63 1.65 -21.05 2.21
C PRO A 63 0.59 -20.88 1.12
N ILE A 64 1.02 -20.75 -0.13
CA ILE A 64 0.15 -20.36 -1.25
C ILE A 64 0.38 -21.23 -2.49
N LYS A 65 -0.57 -21.15 -3.42
CA LYS A 65 -0.43 -21.73 -4.75
C LYS A 65 0.10 -20.67 -5.73
N ARG A 66 1.19 -21.02 -6.42
CA ARG A 66 1.91 -20.13 -7.34
C ARG A 66 1.09 -19.67 -8.54
N SER A 67 0.39 -20.61 -9.17
CA SER A 67 -0.36 -20.38 -10.40
C SER A 67 -1.61 -21.25 -10.43
N PRO A 68 -2.69 -20.79 -11.08
CA PRO A 68 -3.87 -21.63 -11.25
C PRO A 68 -3.55 -22.91 -12.05
N ASN A 69 -2.61 -22.83 -13.00
CA ASN A 69 -2.31 -23.87 -13.98
C ASN A 69 -1.26 -24.89 -13.52
N SER A 70 -0.51 -24.61 -12.45
CA SER A 70 0.50 -25.54 -11.94
C SER A 70 -0.09 -26.51 -10.91
N SER A 71 0.43 -27.72 -10.87
CA SER A 71 0.05 -28.77 -9.92
C SER A 71 1.29 -29.42 -9.31
N GLY A 72 1.14 -30.06 -8.15
CA GLY A 72 2.25 -30.71 -7.44
C GLY A 72 3.18 -29.74 -6.73
N VAL A 73 4.31 -30.24 -6.24
CA VAL A 73 5.23 -29.50 -5.34
C VAL A 73 5.79 -28.23 -5.99
N SER A 74 6.01 -28.24 -7.31
CA SER A 74 6.48 -27.07 -8.08
C SER A 74 5.47 -25.91 -8.13
N SER A 75 4.21 -26.17 -7.77
CA SER A 75 3.15 -25.15 -7.64
C SER A 75 3.11 -24.48 -6.26
N HIS A 76 3.92 -24.93 -5.31
CA HIS A 76 3.96 -24.37 -3.97
C HIS A 76 4.84 -23.11 -3.95
N ALA A 77 4.39 -22.11 -3.20
CA ALA A 77 5.14 -20.93 -2.87
C ALA A 77 4.74 -20.47 -1.46
N SER A 78 5.49 -19.51 -0.92
CA SER A 78 5.19 -18.83 0.33
C SER A 78 5.27 -17.33 0.13
N LEU A 79 4.39 -16.60 0.80
CA LEU A 79 4.44 -15.14 0.88
C LEU A 79 4.84 -14.76 2.30
N LEU A 80 5.98 -14.10 2.47
CA LEU A 80 6.46 -13.63 3.77
C LEU A 80 6.05 -12.16 3.94
N LEU A 81 5.24 -11.88 4.95
CA LEU A 81 4.80 -10.53 5.28
C LEU A 81 5.41 -10.10 6.61
N HIS A 82 5.92 -8.88 6.66
CA HIS A 82 6.49 -8.28 7.86
C HIS A 82 5.51 -7.31 8.52
N GLU A 83 5.67 -7.09 9.83
CA GLU A 83 4.89 -6.15 10.63
C GLU A 83 3.36 -6.29 10.44
N VAL A 84 2.89 -7.53 10.41
CA VAL A 84 1.48 -7.86 10.29
C VAL A 84 0.78 -7.64 11.63
N LEU A 85 -0.35 -6.94 11.63
CA LEU A 85 -1.13 -6.72 12.85
C LEU A 85 -2.08 -7.89 13.12
N HIS A 86 -2.16 -8.31 14.38
CA HIS A 86 -3.12 -9.31 14.85
C HIS A 86 -4.41 -8.62 15.30
N VAL A 87 -5.48 -8.80 14.50
CA VAL A 87 -6.77 -8.13 14.68
C VAL A 87 -7.89 -9.17 14.63
N PRO A 88 -8.21 -9.84 15.75
CA PRO A 88 -9.19 -10.94 15.78
C PRO A 88 -10.57 -10.57 15.30
N ASP A 89 -11.00 -9.32 15.44
CA ASP A 89 -12.35 -8.89 15.07
C ASP A 89 -12.46 -8.44 13.62
N PHE A 90 -11.36 -8.46 12.85
CA PHE A 90 -11.42 -8.16 11.42
C PHE A 90 -12.13 -9.29 10.64
N LEU A 91 -12.78 -8.94 9.54
CA LEU A 91 -13.59 -9.88 8.75
C LEU A 91 -12.75 -11.02 8.15
N CYS A 92 -11.57 -10.69 7.62
CA CYS A 92 -10.62 -11.61 7.00
C CYS A 92 -9.19 -11.09 7.15
N ASN A 93 -8.20 -11.83 6.67
CA ASN A 93 -6.83 -11.32 6.62
C ASN A 93 -6.67 -10.33 5.46
N VAL A 94 -5.78 -9.36 5.61
CA VAL A 94 -5.52 -8.27 4.65
C VAL A 94 -4.05 -8.21 4.29
N ILE A 95 -3.81 -8.08 3.00
CA ILE A 95 -2.50 -7.75 2.42
C ILE A 95 -2.57 -6.29 1.96
N GLY A 96 -1.94 -5.40 2.70
CA GLY A 96 -1.91 -3.97 2.38
C GLY A 96 -0.73 -3.54 1.52
N GLN A 97 -0.55 -2.24 1.45
CA GLN A 97 0.51 -1.52 0.74
C GLN A 97 1.95 -1.96 1.07
N PRO A 98 2.30 -2.35 2.32
CA PRO A 98 3.69 -2.74 2.60
C PRO A 98 4.16 -3.95 1.75
N LEU A 99 3.23 -4.69 1.14
CA LEU A 99 3.52 -5.76 0.17
C LEU A 99 4.56 -5.34 -0.88
N TRP A 100 4.40 -4.15 -1.47
CA TRP A 100 5.31 -3.67 -2.54
C TRP A 100 6.31 -2.62 -2.08
N LEU A 101 6.08 -2.01 -0.92
CA LEU A 101 6.97 -1.00 -0.36
C LEU A 101 8.12 -1.63 0.43
N THR A 102 7.82 -2.61 1.29
CA THR A 102 8.79 -3.22 2.20
C THR A 102 9.03 -4.69 1.90
N ASP A 103 7.99 -5.45 1.55
CA ASP A 103 8.12 -6.90 1.34
C ASP A 103 8.64 -7.28 -0.07
N ARG A 104 8.87 -6.27 -0.93
CA ARG A 104 9.44 -6.42 -2.29
C ARG A 104 8.64 -7.33 -3.23
N TYR A 105 7.32 -7.38 -3.06
CA TYR A 105 6.42 -8.06 -3.98
C TYR A 105 5.65 -7.09 -4.86
N ASN A 106 5.43 -7.43 -6.13
CA ASN A 106 4.69 -6.59 -7.06
C ASN A 106 3.32 -7.18 -7.39
N PRO A 107 2.20 -6.61 -6.88
CA PRO A 107 0.86 -7.03 -7.27
C PRO A 107 0.51 -6.48 -8.65
N ILE A 108 0.12 -7.36 -9.57
CA ILE A 108 -0.35 -7.03 -10.91
C ILE A 108 -1.82 -7.41 -10.99
N ILE A 109 -2.69 -6.40 -11.15
CA ILE A 109 -4.11 -6.59 -11.34
C ILE A 109 -4.37 -6.70 -12.84
N LYS A 110 -4.75 -7.90 -13.28
CA LYS A 110 -5.11 -8.17 -14.67
C LYS A 110 -6.15 -9.27 -14.70
N SER A 111 -7.40 -8.86 -14.94
CA SER A 111 -8.52 -9.79 -14.95
C SER A 111 -8.50 -10.68 -16.18
N SER A 112 -8.69 -11.98 -15.95
CA SER A 112 -8.83 -13.02 -16.96
C SER A 112 -9.81 -14.09 -16.44
N THR A 113 -10.18 -15.04 -17.29
CA THR A 113 -11.00 -16.19 -16.87
C THR A 113 -10.31 -17.08 -15.83
N LYS A 114 -8.98 -17.01 -15.73
CA LYS A 114 -8.17 -17.89 -14.86
C LYS A 114 -7.70 -17.23 -13.56
N SER A 115 -7.57 -15.90 -13.54
CA SER A 115 -7.19 -15.13 -12.35
C SER A 115 -7.56 -13.66 -12.49
N LYS A 116 -7.64 -12.95 -11.36
CA LYS A 116 -7.75 -11.48 -11.30
C LYS A 116 -6.39 -10.77 -11.28
N GLY A 117 -5.33 -11.49 -11.67
CA GLY A 117 -3.95 -11.01 -11.58
C GLY A 117 -3.03 -11.95 -10.80
N ASN A 118 -1.81 -11.48 -10.53
CA ASN A 118 -0.78 -12.21 -9.79
C ASN A 118 0.06 -11.30 -8.90
N ILE A 119 0.80 -11.91 -7.98
CA ILE A 119 1.82 -11.24 -7.18
C ILE A 119 3.15 -11.84 -7.60
N LYS A 120 4.11 -10.98 -7.94
CA LYS A 120 5.48 -11.36 -8.30
C LYS A 120 6.46 -11.02 -7.18
N ASP A 121 7.53 -11.78 -7.07
CA ASP A 121 8.69 -11.42 -6.24
C ASP A 121 9.61 -10.42 -6.96
N SER A 122 10.71 -10.04 -6.31
CA SER A 122 11.73 -9.12 -6.83
C SER A 122 12.43 -9.62 -8.10
N GLU A 123 12.41 -10.94 -8.35
CA GLU A 123 12.95 -11.55 -9.57
C GLU A 123 11.92 -11.58 -10.71
N GLY A 124 10.73 -11.03 -10.48
CA GLY A 124 9.62 -11.02 -11.44
C GLY A 124 8.89 -12.36 -11.56
N LYS A 125 9.18 -13.32 -10.68
CA LYS A 125 8.56 -14.64 -10.67
C LYS A 125 7.25 -14.59 -9.91
N SER A 126 6.20 -15.16 -10.51
CA SER A 126 4.89 -15.26 -9.87
C SER A 126 5.00 -16.10 -8.61
N VAL A 127 4.51 -15.59 -7.48
CA VAL A 127 4.44 -16.29 -6.18
C VAL A 127 3.00 -16.58 -5.77
N ALA A 128 2.06 -15.71 -6.14
CA ALA A 128 0.63 -15.88 -5.85
C ALA A 128 -0.23 -15.50 -7.06
N TYR A 129 -1.50 -15.90 -7.05
CA TYR A 129 -2.51 -15.40 -7.99
C TYR A 129 -3.80 -15.02 -7.26
N PHE A 130 -4.51 -14.04 -7.82
CA PHE A 130 -5.82 -13.64 -7.33
C PHE A 130 -6.90 -14.55 -7.90
N HIS A 131 -7.69 -15.17 -7.02
CA HIS A 131 -8.67 -16.18 -7.38
C HIS A 131 -9.82 -15.59 -8.22
N PRO A 132 -10.14 -16.14 -9.41
CA PRO A 132 -11.10 -15.54 -10.33
C PRO A 132 -12.52 -15.51 -9.76
N GLY A 133 -12.92 -16.55 -9.02
CA GLY A 133 -14.26 -16.66 -8.42
C GLY A 133 -14.41 -16.05 -7.02
N SER A 134 -13.41 -15.32 -6.54
CA SER A 134 -13.49 -14.62 -5.24
C SER A 134 -14.13 -13.23 -5.43
N PRO A 135 -14.97 -12.74 -4.49
CA PRO A 135 -15.57 -11.40 -4.61
C PRO A 135 -14.51 -10.29 -4.63
N LEU A 136 -13.45 -10.40 -3.83
CA LEU A 136 -12.30 -9.48 -3.81
C LEU A 136 -11.03 -10.13 -4.38
N LEU A 137 -9.92 -9.38 -4.46
CA LEU A 137 -8.58 -9.82 -4.85
C LEU A 137 -7.96 -10.76 -3.80
N ALA A 138 -8.58 -11.92 -3.61
CA ALA A 138 -8.15 -12.91 -2.64
C ALA A 138 -7.13 -13.87 -3.24
N ILE A 139 -6.07 -14.18 -2.51
CA ILE A 139 -5.10 -15.19 -2.91
C ILE A 139 -5.55 -16.60 -2.51
N LYS A 140 -5.05 -17.61 -3.22
CA LYS A 140 -5.32 -19.01 -2.88
C LYS A 140 -4.28 -19.55 -1.89
N VAL A 141 -4.69 -19.65 -0.64
CA VAL A 141 -3.94 -20.30 0.44
C VAL A 141 -3.96 -21.82 0.27
N ARG A 142 -2.87 -22.45 0.71
CA ARG A 142 -2.70 -23.90 0.75
C ARG A 142 -2.65 -24.35 2.22
N SER A 143 -3.10 -25.57 2.50
CA SER A 143 -2.93 -26.20 3.82
C SER A 143 -1.86 -27.28 3.73
N PRO A 144 -0.64 -27.06 4.24
CA PRO A 144 0.30 -28.15 4.51
C PRO A 144 -0.32 -29.19 5.46
N LEU A 145 0.13 -30.45 5.38
CA LEU A 145 -0.41 -31.55 6.20
C LEU A 145 -0.27 -31.29 7.70
N ASP A 146 0.83 -30.67 8.12
CA ASP A 146 1.13 -30.33 9.52
C ASP A 146 0.67 -28.92 9.91
N TRP A 147 -0.16 -28.26 9.09
CA TRP A 147 -0.64 -26.90 9.35
C TRP A 147 -2.03 -26.92 10.04
N PRO A 148 -2.35 -25.92 10.88
CA PRO A 148 -3.69 -25.80 11.43
C PRO A 148 -4.77 -25.85 10.34
N LYS A 149 -5.88 -26.53 10.65
CA LYS A 149 -6.99 -26.67 9.71
C LYS A 149 -7.52 -25.30 9.32
N LEU A 150 -7.73 -25.11 8.03
CA LEU A 150 -8.35 -23.88 7.52
C LEU A 150 -9.87 -23.94 7.72
N GLY A 151 -10.42 -22.80 8.12
CA GLY A 151 -11.85 -22.57 8.24
C GLY A 151 -12.52 -22.32 6.88
N PRO A 152 -13.82 -22.02 6.89
CA PRO A 152 -14.51 -21.58 5.67
C PRO A 152 -13.99 -20.21 5.21
N HIS A 153 -14.16 -19.92 3.92
CA HIS A 153 -13.90 -18.57 3.41
C HIS A 153 -14.83 -17.54 4.04
N ALA A 154 -14.28 -16.41 4.46
CA ALA A 154 -15.02 -15.34 5.13
C ALA A 154 -15.93 -14.55 4.18
N LEU A 155 -15.54 -14.47 2.90
CA LEU A 155 -16.29 -13.73 1.87
C LEU A 155 -17.26 -14.63 1.12
N LYS A 156 -18.50 -14.16 0.98
CA LYS A 156 -19.60 -14.84 0.28
C LYS A 156 -19.78 -14.23 -1.11
N LYS A 157 -20.11 -15.04 -2.11
CA LYS A 157 -20.22 -14.58 -3.51
C LYS A 157 -21.32 -13.55 -3.74
N ASP A 158 -22.43 -13.66 -3.01
CA ASP A 158 -23.63 -12.84 -3.22
C ASP A 158 -23.68 -11.63 -2.28
N ARG A 159 -22.52 -11.09 -1.90
CA ARG A 159 -22.41 -9.92 -1.02
C ARG A 159 -21.42 -8.92 -1.59
N LEU A 160 -21.78 -7.64 -1.49
CA LEU A 160 -20.88 -6.53 -1.73
C LEU A 160 -20.05 -6.30 -0.47
N TYR A 161 -18.75 -6.11 -0.66
CA TYR A 161 -17.80 -5.85 0.41
C TYR A 161 -17.06 -4.56 0.09
N MET A 162 -16.97 -3.69 1.09
CA MET A 162 -16.13 -2.51 1.08
C MET A 162 -15.24 -2.61 2.31
N LEU A 163 -13.97 -2.92 2.08
CA LEU A 163 -12.99 -3.10 3.14
C LEU A 163 -11.92 -2.02 2.99
N ALA A 164 -11.52 -1.46 4.11
CA ALA A 164 -10.36 -0.59 4.23
C ALA A 164 -9.65 -0.93 5.54
N CYS A 165 -8.40 -0.49 5.67
CA CYS A 165 -7.71 -0.55 6.95
C CYS A 165 -6.63 0.51 7.02
N GLN A 166 -6.68 1.33 8.06
CA GLN A 166 -5.64 2.32 8.34
C GLN A 166 -5.10 2.13 9.74
N TRP A 167 -3.79 1.97 9.83
CA TRP A 167 -3.04 2.07 11.06
C TRP A 167 -2.49 3.48 11.18
N ALA A 168 -3.00 4.21 12.17
CA ALA A 168 -2.69 5.63 12.35
C ALA A 168 -1.18 5.86 12.51
N VAL A 169 -0.69 6.99 11.99
CA VAL A 169 0.73 7.38 12.07
C VAL A 169 1.21 7.40 13.52
N SER A 170 0.37 7.87 14.45
CA SER A 170 0.67 7.87 15.88
C SER A 170 0.87 6.47 16.46
N GLU A 171 0.11 5.48 15.99
CA GLU A 171 0.23 4.10 16.46
C GLU A 171 1.45 3.40 15.84
N LYS A 172 1.76 3.69 14.57
CA LYS A 172 3.02 3.28 13.92
C LYS A 172 4.23 3.85 14.67
N GLN A 173 4.15 5.11 15.10
CA GLN A 173 5.21 5.75 15.88
C GLN A 173 5.39 5.09 17.24
N ARG A 174 4.30 4.83 17.97
CA ARG A 174 4.34 4.07 19.23
C ARG A 174 4.98 2.69 19.05
N TRP A 175 4.73 2.02 17.93
CA TRP A 175 5.36 0.74 17.63
C TRP A 175 6.87 0.88 17.44
N ARG A 176 7.34 1.89 16.70
CA ARG A 176 8.78 2.15 16.52
C ARG A 176 9.48 2.46 17.84
N GLU A 177 8.87 3.29 18.69
CA GLU A 177 9.38 3.59 20.02
C GLU A 177 9.45 2.34 20.90
N PHE A 178 8.41 1.49 20.83
CA PHE A 178 8.40 0.21 21.51
C PHE A 178 9.53 -0.71 21.00
N GLN A 179 9.76 -0.77 19.68
CA GLN A 179 10.86 -1.57 19.12
C GLN A 179 12.22 -1.08 19.63
N ALA A 180 12.45 0.23 19.59
CA ALA A 180 13.69 0.85 20.07
C ALA A 180 13.92 0.58 21.56
N ALA A 181 12.90 0.75 22.39
CA ALA A 181 13.00 0.53 23.83
C ALA A 181 13.26 -0.94 24.21
N ASN A 182 12.84 -1.89 23.37
CA ASN A 182 12.98 -3.32 23.62
C ASN A 182 14.12 -3.98 22.82
N GLY A 183 14.95 -3.20 22.11
CA GLY A 183 16.03 -3.72 21.27
C GLY A 183 15.55 -4.62 20.13
N LEU A 184 14.30 -4.45 19.69
CA LEU A 184 13.68 -5.19 18.58
C LEU A 184 13.88 -4.50 17.23
N SER A 185 14.65 -3.41 17.18
CA SER A 185 14.98 -2.69 15.96
C SER A 185 15.80 -3.57 15.02
N THR A 186 15.28 -3.83 13.83
CA THR A 186 16.02 -4.52 12.78
C THR A 186 17.07 -3.57 12.18
N PRO A 187 18.27 -4.02 11.74
CA PRO A 187 19.31 -3.13 11.19
C PRO A 187 18.85 -2.26 10.00
N ALA A 188 17.84 -2.70 9.25
CA ALA A 188 17.22 -1.94 8.16
C ALA A 188 16.43 -0.70 8.63
N GLN A 189 16.11 -0.58 9.92
CA GLN A 189 15.31 0.50 10.50
C GLN A 189 16.15 1.65 11.08
N ASN A 190 17.47 1.58 10.96
CA ASN A 190 18.41 2.64 11.38
C ASN A 190 18.67 3.65 10.25
N ALA A 191 17.65 4.10 9.53
CA ALA A 191 17.81 5.23 8.64
C ALA A 191 18.00 6.49 9.51
N VAL A 192 19.15 7.15 9.36
CA VAL A 192 19.44 8.42 10.03
C VAL A 192 18.35 9.42 9.60
N PRO A 193 17.62 10.04 10.53
CA PRO A 193 16.66 11.08 10.19
C PRO A 193 17.35 12.23 9.45
N TYR A 194 16.65 12.90 8.52
CA TYR A 194 17.16 14.12 7.91
C TYR A 194 17.49 15.16 8.99
N THR A 195 18.58 15.89 8.83
CA THR A 195 18.92 17.02 9.70
C THR A 195 17.96 18.19 9.47
N ALA A 196 17.93 19.16 10.39
CA ALA A 196 17.08 20.35 10.25
C ALA A 196 17.42 21.17 8.99
N GLU A 197 18.71 21.21 8.63
CA GLU A 197 19.23 21.89 7.43
C GLU A 197 18.79 21.18 6.16
N GLU A 198 18.92 19.85 6.11
CA GLU A 198 18.44 19.03 4.99
C GLU A 198 16.93 19.16 4.81
N THR A 199 16.17 19.22 5.91
CA THR A 199 14.71 19.39 5.89
C THR A 199 14.31 20.76 5.35
N ALA A 200 15.04 21.81 5.72
CA ALA A 200 14.80 23.17 5.23
C ALA A 200 15.14 23.30 3.74
N PHE A 201 16.25 22.70 3.30
CA PHE A 201 16.66 22.68 1.90
C PHE A 201 15.66 21.89 1.03
N LEU A 202 15.22 20.72 1.49
CA LEU A 202 14.17 19.93 0.83
C LEU A 202 12.88 20.73 0.67
N LYS A 203 12.43 21.41 1.73
CA LYS A 203 11.20 22.19 1.69
C LYS A 203 11.32 23.40 0.76
N LYS A 204 12.47 24.06 0.73
CA LYS A 204 12.72 25.24 -0.09
C LYS A 204 12.82 24.90 -1.58
N ASN A 205 13.56 23.85 -1.93
CA ASN A 205 13.88 23.54 -3.33
C ASN A 205 12.96 22.50 -3.96
N TYR A 206 12.31 21.65 -3.16
CA TYR A 206 11.51 20.53 -3.66
C TYR A 206 10.12 20.43 -3.02
N GLY A 207 9.77 21.32 -2.07
CA GLY A 207 8.49 21.35 -1.37
C GLY A 207 8.29 20.25 -0.32
N SER A 208 8.61 19.00 -0.64
CA SER A 208 8.53 17.85 0.27
C SER A 208 9.52 16.73 -0.07
N GLU A 209 9.87 15.89 0.91
CA GLU A 209 10.71 14.70 0.72
C GLU A 209 10.13 13.75 -0.33
N SER A 210 8.80 13.55 -0.33
CA SER A 210 8.14 12.68 -1.29
C SER A 210 8.27 13.20 -2.72
N HIS A 211 8.19 14.51 -2.91
CA HIS A 211 8.36 15.15 -4.21
C HIS A 211 9.80 15.04 -4.70
N PHE A 212 10.78 15.30 -3.82
CA PHE A 212 12.20 15.10 -4.10
C PHE A 212 12.52 13.65 -4.51
N LEU A 213 12.08 12.66 -3.74
CA LEU A 213 12.32 11.25 -4.07
C LEU A 213 11.67 10.87 -5.40
N MET A 214 10.44 11.34 -5.65
CA MET A 214 9.74 11.08 -6.92
C MET A 214 10.47 11.70 -8.13
N GLN A 215 10.92 12.95 -8.02
CA GLN A 215 11.64 13.68 -9.07
C GLN A 215 12.97 13.01 -9.44
N HIS A 216 13.65 12.39 -8.47
CA HIS A 216 14.89 11.64 -8.69
C HIS A 216 14.65 10.15 -9.03
N GLY A 217 13.42 9.75 -9.34
CA GLY A 217 13.08 8.37 -9.71
C GLY A 217 13.20 7.37 -8.56
N LEU A 218 13.29 7.86 -7.33
CA LEU A 218 13.44 7.08 -6.10
C LEU A 218 12.08 6.73 -5.51
N LYS A 219 11.98 5.52 -4.95
CA LYS A 219 10.73 5.06 -4.34
C LYS A 219 10.51 5.73 -2.99
N ILE A 220 9.47 6.58 -2.93
CA ILE A 220 9.06 7.43 -1.79
C ILE A 220 8.90 6.75 -0.41
N PHE A 221 8.84 5.40 -0.33
CA PHE A 221 8.68 4.68 0.95
C PHE A 221 9.63 3.49 1.11
N SER A 222 10.71 3.41 0.32
CA SER A 222 11.76 2.42 0.56
C SER A 222 12.88 3.07 1.37
N ASP A 223 13.24 2.45 2.49
CA ASP A 223 14.33 2.92 3.35
C ASP A 223 15.70 2.89 2.63
N GLU A 224 15.90 1.96 1.69
CA GLU A 224 17.10 1.91 0.84
C GLU A 224 17.13 3.08 -0.17
N TYR A 225 16.00 3.36 -0.83
CA TYR A 225 15.90 4.50 -1.77
C TYR A 225 15.81 5.85 -1.06
N ARG A 226 15.39 5.88 0.21
CA ARG A 226 15.43 7.06 1.06
C ARG A 226 16.86 7.38 1.50
N GLN A 227 17.69 6.36 1.77
CA GLN A 227 19.13 6.54 1.98
C GLN A 227 19.84 7.01 0.71
N GLU A 228 19.47 6.45 -0.44
CA GLU A 228 19.95 6.93 -1.75
C GLU A 228 19.51 8.38 -1.98
N GLY A 229 18.26 8.73 -1.66
CA GLY A 229 17.77 10.10 -1.68
C GLY A 229 18.52 11.02 -0.73
N GLN A 230 18.85 10.57 0.48
CA GLN A 230 19.70 11.33 1.41
C GLN A 230 21.10 11.58 0.84
N ALA A 231 21.71 10.59 0.19
CA ALA A 231 23.02 10.74 -0.42
C ALA A 231 22.98 11.71 -1.61
N ILE A 232 21.97 11.63 -2.46
CA ILE A 232 21.74 12.55 -3.59
C ILE A 232 21.49 13.97 -3.06
N LEU A 233 20.64 14.14 -2.04
CA LEU A 233 20.36 15.44 -1.44
C LEU A 233 21.62 16.09 -0.89
N ARG A 234 22.46 15.34 -0.17
CA ARG A 234 23.73 15.84 0.38
C ARG A 234 24.72 16.23 -0.70
N ALA A 235 24.78 15.48 -1.80
CA ALA A 235 25.61 15.81 -2.94
C ALA A 235 25.15 17.11 -3.60
N ILE A 236 23.84 17.29 -3.80
CA ILE A 236 23.25 18.51 -4.36
C ILE A 236 23.51 19.72 -3.45
N MET A 237 23.36 19.56 -2.12
CA MET A 237 23.66 20.63 -1.16
C MET A 237 25.14 21.03 -1.18
N GLN A 238 26.06 20.07 -1.35
CA GLN A 238 27.49 20.36 -1.48
C GLN A 238 27.86 21.03 -2.80
N GLU A 239 27.15 20.72 -3.89
CA GLU A 239 27.34 21.40 -5.18
C GLU A 239 26.76 22.83 -5.17
N SER A 240 25.64 23.07 -4.47
CA SER A 240 25.06 24.42 -4.34
C SER A 240 25.91 25.37 -3.50
N ASP A 241 26.63 24.86 -2.50
CA ASP A 241 27.58 25.65 -1.70
C ASP A 241 28.88 25.99 -2.48
N MET A 242 29.10 25.35 -3.64
CA MET A 242 30.28 25.55 -4.50
C MET A 242 30.00 26.46 -5.70
N SER A 243 28.78 27.00 -5.83
CA SER A 243 28.35 27.84 -6.95
C SER A 243 27.93 29.26 -6.55
N GLU A 244 28.44 29.79 -5.43
CA GLU A 244 28.40 31.23 -5.15
C GLU A 244 29.51 31.99 -5.91
N GLU A 245 29.51 31.91 -7.24
CA GLU A 245 30.18 32.90 -8.10
C GLU A 245 29.27 33.23 -9.29
N ASP A 246 28.60 34.39 -9.16
CA ASP A 246 28.02 35.28 -10.17
C ASP A 246 27.65 34.70 -11.55
N ILE A 247 26.34 34.53 -11.83
CA ILE A 247 25.77 34.89 -13.14
C ILE A 247 24.44 35.63 -12.99
N ASP A 248 24.45 36.79 -13.63
CA ASP A 248 23.50 37.89 -13.87
C ASP A 248 22.07 37.51 -14.26
N ASP A 249 21.14 38.42 -13.93
CA ASP A 249 19.71 38.42 -14.22
C ASP A 249 19.40 38.18 -15.71
N ASN A 250 18.48 37.28 -16.01
CA ASN A 250 17.46 37.49 -17.06
C ASN A 250 16.24 36.57 -16.82
N GLU A 251 15.08 37.22 -16.82
CA GLU A 251 13.73 36.69 -16.67
C GLU A 251 13.41 35.56 -17.67
N ASP A 252 12.93 34.42 -17.16
CA ASP A 252 11.66 33.82 -17.55
C ASP A 252 11.40 32.65 -16.58
N ASP A 253 10.63 32.97 -15.53
CA ASP A 253 10.18 32.05 -14.49
C ASP A 253 9.15 31.08 -15.12
N PHE A 254 9.63 29.95 -15.65
CA PHE A 254 8.79 28.93 -16.27
C PHE A 254 8.52 27.82 -15.23
N ASP A 255 7.44 28.00 -14.46
CA ASP A 255 6.97 27.05 -13.45
C ASP A 255 6.35 25.80 -14.12
N GLU A 256 7.14 24.74 -14.30
CA GLU A 256 6.66 23.43 -14.80
C GLU A 256 5.68 22.72 -13.83
N SER A 257 5.57 23.17 -12.57
CA SER A 257 4.67 22.54 -11.59
C SER A 257 3.21 22.93 -11.74
N GLU A 258 2.92 24.02 -12.46
CA GLU A 258 1.57 24.38 -12.88
C GLU A 258 1.10 23.51 -14.07
N LEU A 259 2.01 22.92 -14.85
CA LEU A 259 1.67 22.10 -16.03
C LEU A 259 1.10 20.71 -15.65
N GLU A 260 1.60 20.09 -14.58
CA GLU A 260 1.33 18.68 -14.28
C GLU A 260 -0.03 18.47 -13.57
N GLY A 261 -0.46 19.42 -12.74
CA GLY A 261 -1.80 19.43 -12.14
C GLY A 261 -2.92 19.65 -13.18
N HIS A 262 -2.62 20.33 -14.29
CA HIS A 262 -3.57 20.59 -15.37
C HIS A 262 -3.67 19.45 -16.39
N GLN A 263 -2.72 18.51 -16.41
CA GLN A 263 -2.71 17.44 -17.41
C GLN A 263 -3.94 16.51 -17.29
N ALA A 264 -4.39 16.23 -16.06
CA ALA A 264 -5.62 15.47 -15.84
C ALA A 264 -6.86 16.29 -16.21
N ASP A 265 -6.85 17.61 -16.03
CA ASP A 265 -8.01 18.47 -16.30
C ASP A 265 -8.34 18.57 -17.80
N TYR A 266 -7.32 18.60 -18.67
CA TYR A 266 -7.51 18.57 -20.14
C TYR A 266 -8.24 17.32 -20.65
N ASN A 267 -8.34 16.27 -19.84
CA ASN A 267 -9.01 15.02 -20.20
C ASN A 267 -10.51 15.01 -19.88
N PHE A 268 -11.02 15.99 -19.14
CA PHE A 268 -12.43 16.03 -18.75
C PHE A 268 -13.13 17.23 -19.38
N THR A 269 -14.42 17.09 -19.66
CA THR A 269 -15.25 18.24 -20.08
C THR A 269 -15.49 19.19 -18.90
N GLU A 270 -15.77 20.47 -19.16
CA GLU A 270 -16.09 21.46 -18.10
C GLU A 270 -17.18 20.97 -17.15
N ARG A 271 -18.17 20.23 -17.68
CA ARG A 271 -19.25 19.65 -16.90
C ARG A 271 -18.77 18.53 -15.96
N GLN A 272 -17.84 17.70 -16.42
CA GLN A 272 -17.23 16.65 -15.60
C GLN A 272 -16.30 17.24 -14.55
N LEU A 273 -15.49 18.24 -14.90
CA LEU A 273 -14.62 18.95 -13.96
C LEU A 273 -15.42 19.61 -12.84
N GLY A 274 -16.51 20.31 -13.17
CA GLY A 274 -17.36 20.95 -12.16
C GLY A 274 -18.04 19.97 -11.19
N TRP A 275 -18.23 18.70 -11.58
CA TRP A 275 -18.67 17.64 -10.65
C TRP A 275 -17.51 17.08 -9.84
N ILE A 276 -16.35 16.86 -10.48
CA ILE A 276 -15.15 16.32 -9.84
C ILE A 276 -14.63 17.28 -8.77
N GLU A 277 -14.57 18.58 -9.03
CA GLU A 277 -14.14 19.59 -8.05
C GLU A 277 -15.05 19.61 -6.81
N ARG A 278 -16.37 19.47 -7.02
CA ARG A 278 -17.35 19.43 -5.91
C ARG A 278 -17.19 18.19 -5.01
N ASN A 279 -16.76 17.06 -5.56
CA ASN A 279 -16.73 15.77 -4.84
C ASN A 279 -15.33 15.33 -4.40
N PHE A 280 -14.29 15.72 -5.15
CA PHE A 280 -12.91 15.25 -4.99
C PHE A 280 -11.87 16.38 -4.97
N ARG A 281 -12.28 17.66 -5.12
CA ARG A 281 -11.43 18.87 -5.24
C ARG A 281 -10.48 18.93 -6.44
N LYS A 282 -9.86 17.82 -6.85
CA LYS A 282 -8.95 17.74 -8.01
C LYS A 282 -9.22 16.48 -8.84
N SER A 283 -9.03 16.57 -10.16
CA SER A 283 -9.20 15.47 -11.13
C SER A 283 -8.31 14.26 -10.82
N GLU A 284 -7.07 14.51 -10.44
CA GLU A 284 -6.10 13.47 -10.04
C GLU A 284 -6.59 12.64 -8.84
N GLN A 285 -7.16 13.29 -7.83
CA GLN A 285 -7.66 12.62 -6.62
C GLN A 285 -8.90 11.76 -6.91
N SER A 286 -9.73 12.19 -7.87
CA SER A 286 -10.84 11.39 -8.37
C SER A 286 -10.34 10.10 -9.02
N MET A 287 -9.38 10.20 -9.96
CA MET A 287 -8.81 9.04 -10.64
C MET A 287 -8.18 8.04 -9.65
N TYR A 288 -7.40 8.51 -8.69
CA TYR A 288 -6.80 7.64 -7.67
C TYR A 288 -7.81 6.93 -6.78
N SER A 289 -8.95 7.56 -6.48
CA SER A 289 -10.00 6.93 -5.66
C SER A 289 -10.60 5.67 -6.31
N TYR A 290 -10.53 5.59 -7.65
CA TYR A 290 -10.94 4.44 -8.44
C TYR A 290 -9.76 3.55 -8.89
N GLY A 291 -8.54 3.87 -8.44
CA GLY A 291 -7.32 3.15 -8.79
C GLY A 291 -6.84 3.38 -10.22
N LEU A 292 -7.26 4.50 -10.84
CA LEU A 292 -6.92 4.90 -12.21
C LEU A 292 -5.72 5.85 -12.19
N LYS A 293 -4.88 5.77 -13.22
CA LYS A 293 -3.69 6.62 -13.39
C LYS A 293 -3.92 7.69 -14.45
N PHE A 294 -3.60 8.94 -14.13
CA PHE A 294 -3.82 10.08 -15.04
C PHE A 294 -2.85 10.17 -16.22
N TYR A 295 -1.80 9.35 -16.22
CA TYR A 295 -0.79 9.23 -17.28
C TYR A 295 -0.92 7.94 -18.10
N ASP A 296 -2.00 7.17 -17.91
CA ASP A 296 -2.29 5.94 -18.67
C ASP A 296 -3.56 6.14 -19.50
N ASP A 297 -3.44 5.97 -20.83
CA ASP A 297 -4.51 6.28 -21.78
C ASP A 297 -5.76 5.39 -21.59
N GLU A 298 -5.60 4.13 -21.17
CA GLU A 298 -6.73 3.24 -20.90
C GLU A 298 -7.47 3.67 -19.62
N ASP A 299 -6.72 4.03 -18.59
CA ASP A 299 -7.26 4.54 -17.33
C ASP A 299 -7.91 5.93 -17.50
N LEU A 300 -7.42 6.76 -18.43
CA LEU A 300 -8.03 8.04 -18.78
C LEU A 300 -9.41 7.87 -19.43
N GLU A 301 -9.55 6.95 -20.39
CA GLU A 301 -10.85 6.64 -21.00
C GLU A 301 -11.82 6.03 -19.98
N ALA A 302 -11.32 5.17 -19.09
CA ALA A 302 -12.10 4.64 -17.98
C ALA A 302 -12.57 5.75 -17.02
N ALA A 303 -11.71 6.73 -16.71
CA ALA A 303 -12.05 7.86 -15.86
C ALA A 303 -13.08 8.77 -16.50
N LYS A 304 -13.00 9.06 -17.81
CA LYS A 304 -14.00 9.84 -18.55
C LYS A 304 -15.37 9.17 -18.51
N ALA A 305 -15.42 7.86 -18.79
CA ALA A 305 -16.66 7.08 -18.75
C ALA A 305 -17.26 7.04 -17.33
N LEU A 306 -16.42 6.96 -16.31
CA LEU A 306 -16.85 6.95 -14.91
C LEU A 306 -17.37 8.33 -14.48
N ALA A 307 -16.67 9.41 -14.80
CA ALA A 307 -17.11 10.77 -14.52
C ALA A 307 -18.46 11.07 -15.21
N GLU A 308 -18.62 10.68 -16.48
CA GLU A 308 -19.88 10.82 -17.23
C GLU A 308 -21.04 10.03 -16.59
N ALA A 309 -20.77 8.80 -16.14
CA ALA A 309 -21.78 7.97 -15.47
C ALA A 309 -22.21 8.55 -14.12
N MET A 310 -21.31 9.22 -13.40
CA MET A 310 -21.61 9.86 -12.13
C MET A 310 -22.36 11.19 -12.33
N VAL A 311 -21.93 12.00 -13.29
CA VAL A 311 -22.61 13.25 -13.67
C VAL A 311 -24.06 13.01 -14.10
N ARG A 312 -24.36 11.90 -14.80
CA ARG A 312 -25.75 11.54 -15.18
C ARG A 312 -26.61 11.03 -14.02
N ARG A 313 -26.02 10.65 -12.90
CA ARG A 313 -26.76 10.18 -11.71
C ARG A 313 -27.12 11.31 -10.76
N ASP A 314 -26.39 12.42 -10.83
CA ASP A 314 -26.57 13.62 -9.99
C ASP A 314 -27.42 14.71 -10.67
N ASP A 315 -27.82 14.51 -11.93
CA ASP A 315 -28.84 15.27 -12.67
C ASP A 315 -30.26 14.73 -12.42
#